data_AF-A0A972F4I4-F1
#
_entry.id   AF-A0A972F4I4-F1
#
_cell.length_a   1.000
_cell.length_b   1.000
_cell.length_c   1.000
_cell.angle_alpha   90.00
_cell.angle_beta   90.00
_cell.angle_gamma   90.00
#
_symmetry.space_group_name_H-M   'P 1'
#
loop_
_entity.id
_entity.type
_entity.pdbx_description
1 polymer ?
#
loop_
_entity_poly.entity_id
_entity_poly.type
_entity_poly.pdbx_seq_one_letter_code
_entity_poly.pdbx_strand_id
1 'polypeptide(L)'
;MDNKNLRETTQTDETKKKKRRMVEVEDIQPTAVMDTAGAADTADNIEQKTREIMQKYDRESNIREFKGVPRKIVRYLLILFSLYAVFLLFYPGETRFERASFVGYIVFMVYVMFPAKMGMQGKINYIPWYDIILGLLSAASYGYFIINLEAILQQGIMLTPAQIVFGVIGIVTTLEACRRAIGLPIVIVALIMIIYGLTQKSLALNVYNLFYTTEGIIGIPTRACLNYIVLFVIF
;
A
#
# COMPACT_ATOMS: atom_id res chain seq x y z
N MET A 1 -31.99 53.25 14.71
CA MET A 1 -31.76 52.78 13.32
C MET A 1 -30.77 51.61 13.40
N ASP A 2 -30.85 50.61 12.51
CA ASP A 2 -29.98 49.42 12.44
C ASP A 2 -30.28 48.15 13.26
N ASN A 3 -31.53 47.64 13.21
CA ASN A 3 -31.76 46.19 13.44
C ASN A 3 -32.67 45.53 12.38
N LYS A 4 -33.05 46.27 11.34
CA LYS A 4 -33.82 45.75 10.19
C LYS A 4 -32.89 45.36 9.03
N ASN A 5 -31.83 46.14 8.81
CA ASN A 5 -30.82 45.92 7.76
C ASN A 5 -29.95 44.66 7.94
N LEU A 6 -29.80 44.18 9.18
CA LEU A 6 -28.99 42.99 9.51
C LEU A 6 -29.74 41.67 9.19
N ARG A 7 -31.07 41.69 9.24
CA ARG A 7 -31.90 40.51 8.94
C ARG A 7 -32.03 40.28 7.43
N GLU A 8 -32.06 41.34 6.62
CA GLU A 8 -32.12 41.25 5.15
C GLU A 8 -30.79 40.78 4.53
N THR A 9 -29.65 41.20 5.08
CA THR A 9 -28.32 40.72 4.63
C THR A 9 -28.12 39.23 4.88
N THR A 10 -28.57 38.72 6.04
CA THR A 10 -28.44 37.31 6.41
C THR A 10 -29.28 36.39 5.50
N GLN A 11 -30.50 36.82 5.13
CA GLN A 11 -31.39 36.04 4.25
C GLN A 11 -30.90 36.01 2.80
N THR A 12 -30.26 37.08 2.33
CA THR A 12 -29.72 37.18 0.97
C THR A 12 -28.51 36.26 0.79
N ASP A 13 -27.67 36.10 1.82
CA ASP A 13 -26.49 35.23 1.79
C ASP A 13 -26.82 33.74 1.86
N GLU A 14 -27.83 33.34 2.63
CA GLU A 14 -28.30 31.94 2.63
C GLU A 14 -28.90 31.54 1.29
N THR A 15 -29.61 32.46 0.63
CA THR A 15 -30.17 32.24 -0.70
C THR A 15 -29.06 32.12 -1.75
N LYS A 16 -27.98 32.90 -1.64
CA LYS A 16 -26.79 32.82 -2.52
C LYS A 16 -25.98 31.54 -2.29
N LYS A 17 -25.87 31.08 -1.05
CA LYS A 17 -25.21 29.81 -0.65
C LYS A 17 -26.02 28.58 -1.10
N LYS A 18 -27.34 28.64 -1.01
CA LYS A 18 -28.26 27.60 -1.53
C LYS A 18 -28.22 27.55 -3.05
N LYS A 19 -28.16 28.70 -3.73
CA LYS A 19 -28.00 28.78 -5.20
C LYS A 19 -26.65 28.26 -5.67
N ARG A 20 -25.55 28.55 -4.97
CA ARG A 20 -24.23 27.95 -5.24
C ARG A 20 -24.20 26.43 -5.03
N ARG A 21 -24.85 25.92 -3.98
CA ARG A 21 -24.98 24.46 -3.77
C ARG A 21 -25.87 23.78 -4.80
N MET A 22 -26.85 24.47 -5.39
CA MET A 22 -27.64 23.92 -6.49
C MET A 22 -26.85 23.87 -7.81
N VAL A 23 -26.03 24.90 -8.10
CA VAL A 23 -25.15 24.88 -9.29
C VAL A 23 -24.10 23.77 -9.18
N GLU A 24 -23.55 23.50 -8.00
CA GLU A 24 -22.55 22.44 -7.81
C GLU A 24 -23.13 21.01 -7.86
N VAL A 25 -24.45 20.84 -7.75
CA VAL A 25 -25.12 19.54 -7.88
C VAL A 25 -25.56 19.28 -9.32
N GLU A 26 -25.78 20.33 -10.12
CA GLU A 26 -26.16 20.22 -11.53
C GLU A 26 -24.98 19.76 -12.42
N ASP A 27 -23.74 19.97 -11.97
CA ASP A 27 -22.51 19.49 -12.63
C ASP A 27 -22.16 18.01 -12.31
N ILE A 28 -22.99 17.28 -11.56
CA ILE A 28 -22.73 15.88 -11.13
C ILE A 28 -23.55 14.85 -11.94
N GLN A 29 -24.24 15.24 -13.02
CA GLN A 29 -24.84 14.28 -13.96
C GLN A 29 -24.39 14.54 -15.41
N PRO A 30 -24.25 13.48 -16.25
CA PRO A 30 -23.43 13.51 -17.44
C PRO A 30 -24.12 14.23 -18.60
N THR A 31 -23.97 15.55 -18.67
CA THR A 31 -24.37 16.37 -19.81
C THR A 31 -23.21 16.48 -20.81
N ALA A 32 -22.85 15.37 -21.44
CA ALA A 32 -21.96 15.39 -22.59
C ALA A 32 -22.20 14.22 -23.56
N VAL A 33 -23.46 13.94 -23.94
CA VAL A 33 -23.78 13.33 -25.25
C VAL A 33 -25.22 13.62 -25.64
N MET A 34 -25.48 14.86 -26.07
CA MET A 34 -26.58 15.17 -26.99
C MET A 34 -26.03 16.18 -28.00
N ASP A 35 -25.20 15.70 -28.93
CA ASP A 35 -25.21 16.25 -30.28
C ASP A 35 -24.84 15.16 -31.31
N THR A 36 -25.80 14.97 -32.22
CA THR A 36 -25.79 14.37 -33.55
C THR A 36 -25.19 12.98 -33.85
N ALA A 37 -26.14 12.07 -34.13
CA ALA A 37 -26.17 11.14 -35.26
C ALA A 37 -25.10 10.04 -35.38
N GLY A 38 -25.45 8.86 -34.88
CA GLY A 38 -24.80 7.59 -35.21
C GLY A 38 -25.46 6.43 -34.47
N ALA A 39 -26.49 5.84 -35.06
CA ALA A 39 -27.19 4.67 -34.52
C ALA A 39 -26.29 3.43 -34.54
N ALA A 40 -25.70 3.08 -33.39
CA ALA A 40 -25.34 1.73 -32.93
C ALA A 40 -24.32 1.81 -31.77
N ASP A 41 -24.77 2.11 -30.55
CA ASP A 41 -23.93 1.94 -29.36
C ASP A 41 -24.74 1.21 -28.28
N THR A 42 -24.49 -0.09 -28.20
CA THR A 42 -25.12 -1.09 -27.34
C THR A 42 -24.99 -0.71 -25.86
N ALA A 43 -25.97 -1.11 -25.03
CA ALA A 43 -25.92 -0.97 -23.57
C ALA A 43 -24.58 -1.44 -22.94
N ASP A 44 -23.90 -2.38 -23.60
CA ASP A 44 -22.55 -2.85 -23.26
C ASP A 44 -21.48 -1.74 -23.25
N ASN A 45 -21.55 -0.75 -24.15
CA ASN A 45 -20.60 0.38 -24.23
C ASN A 45 -20.82 1.39 -23.09
N ILE A 46 -22.06 1.55 -22.63
CA ILE A 46 -22.39 2.41 -21.49
C ILE A 46 -21.92 1.72 -20.21
N GLU A 47 -22.18 0.41 -20.06
CA GLU A 47 -21.71 -0.35 -18.91
C GLU A 47 -20.18 -0.43 -18.83
N GLN A 48 -19.49 -0.61 -19.96
CA GLN A 48 -18.02 -0.55 -20.01
C GLN A 48 -17.48 0.84 -19.68
N LYS A 49 -18.04 1.92 -20.26
CA LYS A 49 -17.62 3.29 -19.92
C LYS A 49 -17.92 3.62 -18.45
N THR A 50 -19.04 3.17 -17.90
CA THR A 50 -19.34 3.34 -16.47
C THR A 50 -18.39 2.54 -15.60
N ARG A 51 -18.05 1.29 -15.95
CA ARG A 51 -17.05 0.48 -15.23
C ARG A 51 -15.66 1.09 -15.32
N GLU A 52 -15.26 1.61 -16.47
CA GLU A 52 -13.99 2.31 -16.67
C GLU A 52 -13.94 3.63 -15.88
N ILE A 53 -15.02 4.39 -15.85
CA ILE A 53 -15.14 5.60 -15.02
C ILE A 53 -15.08 5.22 -13.53
N MET A 54 -15.83 4.21 -13.10
CA MET A 54 -15.80 3.73 -11.71
C MET A 54 -14.40 3.20 -11.32
N GLN A 55 -13.73 2.45 -12.19
CA GLN A 55 -12.35 1.97 -11.99
C GLN A 55 -11.30 3.10 -11.98
N LYS A 56 -11.53 4.18 -12.71
CA LYS A 56 -10.62 5.34 -12.74
C LYS A 56 -10.64 6.13 -11.43
N TYR A 57 -11.75 6.09 -10.68
CA TYR A 57 -11.88 6.76 -9.39
C TYR A 57 -11.67 5.83 -8.19
N ASP A 58 -11.84 4.53 -8.36
CA ASP A 58 -11.58 3.57 -7.28
C ASP A 58 -10.07 3.28 -7.15
N ARG A 59 -9.45 3.96 -6.19
CA ARG A 59 -8.04 3.77 -5.83
C ARG A 59 -7.76 2.36 -5.29
N GLU A 60 -8.77 1.66 -4.78
CA GLU A 60 -8.65 0.25 -4.35
C GLU A 60 -8.62 -0.72 -5.54
N SER A 61 -9.16 -0.34 -6.70
CA SER A 61 -9.13 -1.16 -7.93
C SER A 61 -7.75 -1.27 -8.58
N ASN A 62 -6.74 -0.56 -8.06
CA ASN A 62 -5.39 -0.53 -8.63
C ASN A 62 -4.56 -1.78 -8.25
N ILE A 63 -5.12 -2.96 -8.51
CA ILE A 63 -4.45 -4.26 -8.43
C ILE A 63 -4.15 -4.77 -9.83
N ARG A 64 -3.08 -5.58 -9.98
CA ARG A 64 -2.72 -6.15 -11.29
C ARG A 64 -3.70 -7.23 -11.71
N GLU A 65 -4.18 -7.12 -12.94
CA GLU A 65 -4.96 -8.17 -13.57
C GLU A 65 -4.06 -9.23 -14.21
N PHE A 66 -4.11 -10.44 -13.66
CA PHE A 66 -3.47 -11.61 -14.25
C PHE A 66 -4.49 -12.46 -15.00
N LYS A 67 -4.20 -12.79 -16.27
CA LYS A 67 -4.97 -13.77 -17.07
C LYS A 67 -4.10 -14.98 -17.39
N GLY A 68 -4.71 -16.17 -17.48
CA GLY A 68 -4.01 -17.41 -17.86
C GLY A 68 -3.12 -18.02 -16.76
N VAL A 69 -1.89 -18.40 -17.13
CA VAL A 69 -0.95 -19.12 -16.25
C VAL A 69 -0.47 -18.27 -15.06
N PRO A 70 -0.11 -16.98 -15.21
CA PRO A 70 0.37 -16.18 -14.08
C PRO A 70 -0.70 -15.96 -13.00
N ARG A 71 -1.98 -15.98 -13.37
CA ARG A 71 -3.09 -15.99 -12.39
C ARG A 71 -3.05 -17.23 -11.49
N LYS A 72 -2.72 -18.40 -12.06
CA LYS A 72 -2.59 -19.64 -11.29
C LYS A 72 -1.41 -19.57 -10.33
N ILE A 73 -0.26 -19.04 -10.78
CA ILE A 73 0.94 -18.86 -9.94
C ILE A 73 0.63 -17.96 -8.75
N VAL A 74 0.05 -16.78 -9.00
CA VAL A 74 -0.32 -15.83 -7.94
C VAL A 74 -1.36 -16.44 -6.99
N ARG A 75 -2.33 -17.20 -7.52
CA ARG A 75 -3.30 -17.93 -6.69
C ARG A 75 -2.65 -18.95 -5.77
N TYR A 76 -1.75 -19.80 -6.28
CA TYR A 76 -1.05 -20.79 -5.45
C TYR A 76 -0.16 -20.10 -4.40
N LEU A 77 0.46 -18.98 -4.76
CA LEU A 77 1.25 -18.16 -3.85
C LEU A 77 0.41 -17.54 -2.73
N LEU A 78 -0.80 -17.07 -3.02
CA LEU A 78 -1.76 -16.58 -2.02
C LEU A 78 -2.25 -17.71 -1.10
N ILE A 79 -2.51 -18.90 -1.65
CA ILE A 79 -2.90 -20.07 -0.85
C ILE A 79 -1.75 -20.47 0.08
N LEU A 80 -0.51 -20.52 -0.42
CA LEU A 80 0.67 -20.82 0.38
C LEU A 80 0.87 -19.78 1.51
N PHE A 81 0.64 -18.51 1.23
CA PHE A 81 0.67 -17.46 2.25
C PHE A 81 -0.36 -17.69 3.35
N SER A 82 -1.60 -17.99 2.97
CA SER A 82 -2.69 -18.24 3.91
C SER A 82 -2.35 -19.42 4.82
N LEU A 83 -1.89 -20.54 4.24
CA LEU A 83 -1.43 -21.70 5.01
C LEU A 83 -0.24 -21.36 5.92
N TYR A 84 0.72 -20.56 5.43
CA TYR A 84 1.88 -20.13 6.20
C TYR A 84 1.47 -19.22 7.38
N ALA A 85 0.55 -18.30 7.16
CA ALA A 85 0.07 -17.39 8.20
C ALA A 85 -0.71 -18.15 9.29
N VAL A 86 -1.48 -19.17 8.91
CA VAL A 86 -2.10 -20.12 9.86
C VAL A 86 -1.02 -20.91 10.62
N PHE A 87 0.00 -21.42 9.92
CA PHE A 87 1.10 -22.14 10.57
C PHE A 87 1.81 -21.29 11.64
N LEU A 88 2.12 -20.03 11.35
CA LEU A 88 2.72 -19.11 12.31
C LEU A 88 1.85 -18.86 13.55
N LEU A 89 0.52 -18.93 13.43
CA LEU A 89 -0.38 -18.76 14.57
C LEU A 89 -0.38 -19.97 15.50
N PHE A 90 -0.31 -21.19 14.95
CA PHE A 90 -0.34 -22.42 15.73
C PHE A 90 1.02 -22.78 16.33
N TYR A 91 2.12 -22.38 15.69
CA TYR A 91 3.47 -22.66 16.15
C TYR A 91 4.21 -21.36 16.49
N PRO A 92 3.93 -20.77 17.67
CA PRO A 92 4.63 -19.58 18.09
C PRO A 92 6.10 -19.91 18.43
N GLY A 93 7.03 -19.30 17.72
CA GLY A 93 8.47 -19.38 17.92
C GLY A 93 9.09 -18.03 18.32
N GLU A 94 10.27 -17.74 17.77
CA GLU A 94 10.95 -16.48 18.02
C GLU A 94 10.16 -15.29 17.46
N THR A 95 9.79 -14.34 18.32
CA THR A 95 8.89 -13.23 17.95
C THR A 95 9.39 -12.39 16.77
N ARG A 96 10.72 -12.27 16.61
CA ARG A 96 11.32 -11.54 15.48
C ARG A 96 11.31 -12.38 14.21
N PHE A 97 11.48 -13.69 14.32
CA PHE A 97 11.40 -14.62 13.20
C PHE A 97 10.03 -14.51 12.53
N GLU A 98 8.96 -14.69 13.30
CA GLU A 98 7.58 -14.69 12.80
C GLU A 98 7.19 -13.36 12.14
N ARG A 99 7.54 -12.25 12.79
CA ARG A 99 7.18 -10.91 12.30
C ARG A 99 8.00 -10.55 11.05
N ALA A 100 9.28 -10.88 11.03
CA ALA A 100 10.14 -10.61 9.88
C ALA A 100 9.76 -11.45 8.67
N SER A 101 9.47 -12.74 8.87
CA SER A 101 9.04 -13.63 7.80
C SER A 101 7.68 -13.23 7.24
N PHE A 102 6.73 -12.86 8.10
CA PHE A 102 5.43 -12.36 7.71
C PHE A 102 5.53 -11.07 6.88
N VAL A 103 6.27 -10.07 7.36
CA VAL A 103 6.46 -8.81 6.63
C VAL A 103 7.20 -9.03 5.32
N GLY A 104 8.27 -9.83 5.32
CA GLY A 104 9.02 -10.16 4.11
C GLY A 104 8.13 -10.76 3.03
N TYR A 105 7.24 -11.68 3.42
CA TYR A 105 6.27 -12.27 2.50
C TYR A 105 5.26 -11.24 1.97
N ILE A 106 4.71 -10.38 2.83
CA ILE A 106 3.76 -9.33 2.43
C ILE A 106 4.40 -8.34 1.47
N VAL A 107 5.61 -7.86 1.78
CA VAL A 107 6.33 -6.91 0.94
C VAL A 107 6.58 -7.53 -0.44
N PHE A 108 6.99 -8.80 -0.49
CA PHE A 108 7.10 -9.55 -1.75
C PHE A 108 5.76 -9.65 -2.50
N MET A 109 4.65 -9.97 -1.81
CA MET A 109 3.31 -9.99 -2.42
C MET A 109 2.91 -8.63 -2.98
N VAL A 110 3.23 -7.53 -2.28
CA VAL A 110 2.89 -6.18 -2.75
C VAL A 110 3.55 -5.90 -4.10
N TYR A 111 4.81 -6.31 -4.28
CA TYR A 111 5.49 -6.19 -5.57
C TYR A 111 4.91 -7.06 -6.68
N VAL A 112 4.24 -8.17 -6.35
CA VAL A 112 3.55 -9.05 -7.30
C VAL A 112 2.13 -8.56 -7.61
N MET A 113 1.42 -7.99 -6.65
CA MET A 113 0.01 -7.64 -6.79
C MET A 113 -0.24 -6.18 -7.19
N PHE A 114 0.60 -5.24 -6.75
CA PHE A 114 0.36 -3.81 -6.95
C PHE A 114 1.33 -3.21 -7.99
N PRO A 115 0.82 -2.55 -9.06
CA PRO A 115 1.66 -1.89 -10.04
C PRO A 115 2.33 -0.62 -9.46
N ALA A 116 3.52 -0.29 -9.96
CA ALA A 116 4.31 0.84 -9.45
C ALA A 116 3.69 2.23 -9.70
N LYS A 117 2.82 2.37 -10.71
CA LYS A 117 2.15 3.62 -11.10
C LYS A 117 0.64 3.39 -11.28
N MET A 118 -0.17 4.30 -10.74
CA MET A 118 -1.60 4.39 -11.06
C MET A 118 -1.73 4.70 -12.56
N GLY A 119 -2.50 3.90 -13.31
CA GLY A 119 -2.68 4.07 -14.76
C GLY A 119 -1.93 3.07 -15.65
N MET A 120 -1.19 2.10 -15.09
CA MET A 120 -0.66 0.96 -15.84
C MET A 120 -1.66 -0.20 -16.02
N GLN A 121 -2.94 0.02 -15.71
CA GLN A 121 -4.03 -0.95 -15.79
C GLN A 121 -4.24 -1.52 -17.21
N GLY A 122 -3.79 -0.83 -18.26
CA GLY A 122 -4.00 -1.25 -19.65
C GLY A 122 -3.14 -2.43 -20.14
N LYS A 123 -2.13 -2.90 -19.39
CA LYS A 123 -1.26 -4.01 -19.82
C LYS A 123 -1.52 -5.28 -19.01
N ILE A 124 -2.37 -6.14 -19.55
CA ILE A 124 -2.64 -7.47 -19.01
C ILE A 124 -1.35 -8.29 -18.98
N ASN A 125 -1.09 -8.97 -17.86
CA ASN A 125 0.02 -9.91 -17.68
C ASN A 125 1.45 -9.33 -17.80
N TYR A 126 1.63 -8.02 -17.62
CA TYR A 126 2.95 -7.39 -17.67
C TYR A 126 3.45 -7.04 -16.28
N ILE A 127 4.56 -7.66 -15.87
CA ILE A 127 5.29 -7.28 -14.66
C ILE A 127 6.55 -6.50 -15.09
N PRO A 128 6.70 -5.23 -14.69
CA PRO A 128 7.94 -4.50 -14.90
C PRO A 128 9.12 -5.25 -14.30
N TRP A 129 10.22 -5.35 -15.03
CA TRP A 129 11.45 -5.99 -14.56
C TRP A 129 11.96 -5.40 -13.23
N TYR A 130 11.81 -4.08 -13.02
CA TYR A 130 12.12 -3.42 -11.76
C TYR A 130 11.34 -3.98 -10.56
N ASP A 131 10.08 -4.38 -10.75
CA ASP A 131 9.24 -4.90 -9.67
C ASP A 131 9.67 -6.32 -9.27
N ILE A 132 10.18 -7.11 -10.23
CA ILE A 132 10.78 -8.42 -9.97
C ILE A 132 12.07 -8.25 -9.16
N ILE A 133 12.94 -7.32 -9.57
CA ILE A 133 14.20 -7.04 -8.87
C ILE A 133 13.92 -6.54 -7.45
N LEU A 134 12.99 -5.60 -7.27
CA LEU A 134 12.64 -5.08 -5.94
C LEU A 134 12.00 -6.14 -5.04
N GLY A 135 11.14 -6.99 -5.61
CA GLY A 135 10.59 -8.14 -4.88
C GLY A 135 11.66 -9.14 -4.45
N LEU A 136 12.61 -9.46 -5.34
CA LEU A 136 13.73 -10.34 -5.00
C LEU A 136 14.67 -9.72 -3.97
N LEU A 137 14.94 -8.42 -4.05
CA LEU A 137 15.75 -7.70 -3.07
C LEU A 137 15.08 -7.66 -1.69
N SER A 138 13.76 -7.48 -1.62
CA SER A 138 13.05 -7.55 -0.34
C SER A 138 13.12 -8.97 0.23
N ALA A 139 12.82 -9.98 -0.58
CA ALA A 139 12.89 -11.38 -0.18
C ALA A 139 14.31 -11.77 0.29
N ALA A 140 15.35 -11.31 -0.39
CA ALA A 140 16.74 -11.54 0.00
C ALA A 140 17.11 -10.82 1.30
N SER A 141 16.67 -9.57 1.50
CA SER A 141 16.92 -8.80 2.72
C SER A 141 16.27 -9.45 3.95
N TYR A 142 14.97 -9.73 3.88
CA TYR A 142 14.25 -10.40 4.96
C TYR A 142 14.72 -11.84 5.16
N GLY A 143 14.99 -12.58 4.08
CA GLY A 143 15.54 -13.93 4.13
C GLY A 143 16.91 -13.98 4.81
N TYR A 144 17.80 -13.03 4.51
CA TYR A 144 19.10 -12.93 5.17
C TYR A 144 18.96 -12.69 6.67
N PHE A 145 18.04 -11.81 7.07
CA PHE A 145 17.75 -11.57 8.49
C PHE A 145 17.24 -12.82 9.20
N ILE A 146 16.31 -13.55 8.59
CA ILE A 146 15.70 -14.74 9.17
C ILE A 146 16.72 -15.87 9.33
N ILE A 147 17.56 -16.10 8.31
CA ILE A 147 18.59 -17.16 8.33
C ILE A 147 19.67 -16.84 9.37
N ASN A 148 20.07 -15.57 9.50
CA ASN A 148 21.14 -15.14 10.41
C ASN A 148 20.58 -14.54 11.71
N LEU A 149 19.36 -14.89 12.09
CA LEU A 149 18.65 -14.26 13.20
C LEU A 149 19.47 -14.33 14.50
N GLU A 150 19.86 -15.52 14.91
CA GLU A 150 20.61 -15.75 16.16
C GLU A 150 21.92 -14.96 16.20
N ALA A 151 22.67 -14.95 15.11
CA ALA A 151 23.93 -14.21 15.01
C ALA A 151 23.72 -12.70 15.16
N ILE A 152 22.67 -12.15 14.54
CA ILE A 152 22.33 -10.72 14.63
C ILE A 152 21.87 -10.36 16.05
N LEU A 153 21.13 -11.26 16.72
CA LEU A 153 20.70 -11.06 18.10
C LEU A 153 21.86 -11.04 19.09
N GLN A 154 22.85 -11.91 18.90
CA GLN A 154 24.04 -11.97 19.75
C GLN A 154 24.99 -10.79 19.52
N GLN A 155 25.13 -10.32 18.27
CA GLN A 155 25.98 -9.18 17.92
C GLN A 155 25.40 -7.83 18.34
N GLY A 156 24.07 -7.73 18.42
CA GLY A 156 23.39 -6.49 18.79
C GLY A 156 23.75 -5.34 17.85
N ILE A 157 24.33 -4.27 18.39
CA ILE A 157 24.62 -3.01 17.65
C ILE A 157 25.92 -3.11 16.83
N MET A 158 26.74 -4.15 17.02
CA MET A 158 27.99 -4.34 16.26
C MET A 158 27.72 -5.02 14.92
N LEU A 159 26.96 -4.34 14.04
CA LEU A 159 26.59 -4.90 12.74
C LEU A 159 27.77 -4.91 11.77
N THR A 160 27.88 -6.01 11.04
CA THR A 160 28.79 -6.13 9.90
C THR A 160 28.31 -5.22 8.76
N PRO A 161 29.20 -4.63 7.94
CA PRO A 161 28.78 -3.79 6.80
C PRO A 161 27.77 -4.47 5.87
N ALA A 162 27.87 -5.78 5.68
CA ALA A 162 26.91 -6.56 4.91
C ALA A 162 25.48 -6.51 5.50
N GLN A 163 25.34 -6.65 6.82
CA GLN A 163 24.05 -6.57 7.51
C GLN A 163 23.45 -5.17 7.37
N ILE A 164 24.29 -4.12 7.45
CA ILE A 164 23.82 -2.74 7.23
C ILE A 164 23.26 -2.59 5.81
N VAL A 165 23.95 -3.12 4.78
CA VAL A 165 23.47 -3.07 3.39
C VAL A 165 22.13 -3.79 3.23
N PHE A 166 21.99 -5.01 3.75
CA PHE A 166 20.72 -5.74 3.68
C PHE A 166 19.60 -5.03 4.45
N GLY A 167 19.89 -4.45 5.61
CA GLY A 167 18.91 -3.67 6.37
C GLY A 167 18.45 -2.42 5.63
N VAL A 168 19.36 -1.67 5.00
CA VAL A 168 19.02 -0.50 4.18
C VAL A 168 18.16 -0.91 2.98
N ILE A 169 18.51 -1.98 2.26
CA ILE A 169 17.71 -2.52 1.16
C ILE A 169 16.31 -2.90 1.66
N GLY A 170 16.21 -3.55 2.81
CA GLY A 170 14.94 -3.93 3.43
C GLY A 170 14.07 -2.72 3.76
N ILE A 171 14.64 -1.67 4.35
CA ILE A 171 13.93 -0.43 4.65
C ILE A 171 13.44 0.25 3.37
N VAL A 172 14.30 0.40 2.36
CA VAL A 172 13.96 1.08 1.10
C VAL A 172 12.88 0.32 0.33
N THR A 173 13.01 -1.00 0.20
CA THR A 173 11.99 -1.84 -0.45
C THR A 173 10.67 -1.81 0.32
N THR A 174 10.70 -1.81 1.64
CA THR A 174 9.47 -1.69 2.45
C THR A 174 8.79 -0.34 2.28
N LEU A 175 9.54 0.77 2.27
CA LEU A 175 8.99 2.09 2.03
C LEU A 175 8.33 2.20 0.65
N GLU A 176 8.98 1.64 -0.37
CA GLU A 176 8.43 1.62 -1.73
C GLU A 176 7.19 0.71 -1.83
N ALA A 177 7.15 -0.41 -1.11
CA ALA A 177 5.95 -1.23 -1.00
C ALA A 177 4.81 -0.49 -0.30
N CYS A 178 5.08 0.24 0.78
CA CYS A 178 4.10 1.10 1.45
C CYS A 178 3.57 2.21 0.52
N ARG A 179 4.46 2.81 -0.32
CA ARG A 179 4.05 3.78 -1.35
C ARG A 179 3.02 3.22 -2.31
N ARG A 180 3.17 1.95 -2.67
CA ARG A 180 2.30 1.25 -3.64
C ARG A 180 0.97 0.85 -3.01
N ALA A 181 0.98 0.38 -1.76
CA ALA A 181 -0.22 -0.09 -1.07
C ALA A 181 -1.11 1.04 -0.53
N ILE A 182 -0.51 2.06 0.09
CA ILE A 182 -1.25 3.11 0.82
C ILE A 182 -1.18 4.46 0.08
N GLY A 183 -0.04 4.73 -0.58
CA GLY A 183 0.19 5.95 -1.37
C GLY A 183 1.31 6.83 -0.83
N LEU A 184 1.44 8.02 -1.42
CA LEU A 184 2.52 8.96 -1.11
C LEU A 184 2.49 9.58 0.31
N PRO A 185 1.33 9.92 0.91
CA PRO A 185 1.31 10.65 2.19
C PRO A 185 2.05 9.94 3.33
N ILE A 186 1.87 8.62 3.46
CA ILE A 186 2.51 7.84 4.53
C ILE A 186 4.04 7.79 4.36
N VAL A 187 4.51 7.73 3.11
CA VAL A 187 5.93 7.64 2.80
C VAL A 187 6.65 8.95 3.10
N ILE A 188 6.01 10.10 2.83
CA ILE A 188 6.58 11.41 3.17
C ILE A 188 6.83 11.51 4.68
N VAL A 189 5.84 11.15 5.49
CA VAL A 189 5.97 11.19 6.96
C VAL A 189 7.07 10.23 7.42
N ALA A 190 7.11 9.00 6.89
CA ALA A 190 8.14 8.02 7.23
C ALA A 190 9.56 8.51 6.87
N LEU A 191 9.74 9.11 5.68
CA LEU A 191 11.03 9.65 5.25
C LEU A 191 11.51 10.79 6.15
N ILE A 192 10.62 11.70 6.54
CA ILE A 192 10.95 12.79 7.48
C ILE A 192 11.45 12.21 8.81
N MET A 193 10.79 11.18 9.33
CA MET A 193 11.20 10.53 10.59
C MET A 193 12.54 9.81 10.46
N ILE A 194 12.81 9.16 9.32
CA ILE A 194 14.10 8.52 9.06
C ILE A 194 15.22 9.56 8.96
N ILE A 195 15.01 10.65 8.23
CA ILE A 195 15.99 11.75 8.13
C ILE A 195 16.25 12.35 9.51
N TYR A 196 15.20 12.61 10.29
CA TYR A 196 15.33 13.10 11.66
C TYR A 196 16.16 12.14 12.53
N GLY A 197 15.90 10.83 12.48
CA GLY A 197 16.68 9.83 13.20
C GLY A 197 18.16 9.82 12.80
N LEU A 198 18.48 10.04 11.52
CA LEU A 198 19.85 10.14 11.02
C LEU A 198 20.61 11.36 11.55
N THR A 199 19.92 12.43 11.97
CA THR A 199 20.57 13.58 12.63
C THR A 199 20.98 13.30 14.07
N GLN A 200 20.34 12.33 14.72
CA GLN A 200 20.54 12.05 16.16
C GLN A 200 21.50 10.89 16.41
N LYS A 201 21.54 9.92 15.49
CA LYS A 201 22.23 8.63 15.68
C LYS A 201 22.94 8.20 14.40
N SER A 202 23.94 7.34 14.54
CA SER A 202 24.68 6.77 13.40
C SER A 202 23.77 5.91 12.52
N LEU A 203 24.12 5.82 11.23
CA LEU A 203 23.37 5.02 10.24
C LEU A 203 23.18 3.57 10.71
N ALA A 204 24.23 2.93 11.22
CA ALA A 204 24.18 1.55 11.69
C ALA A 204 23.15 1.35 12.81
N LEU A 205 23.10 2.27 13.78
CA LEU A 205 22.16 2.20 14.89
C LEU A 205 20.72 2.44 14.44
N ASN A 206 20.50 3.35 13.49
CA ASN A 206 19.17 3.58 12.94
C ASN A 206 18.66 2.39 12.12
N VAL A 207 19.53 1.79 11.29
CA VAL A 207 19.19 0.58 10.54
C VAL A 207 18.88 -0.58 11.49
N TYR A 208 19.68 -0.74 12.54
CA TYR A 208 19.41 -1.73 13.58
C TYR A 208 18.05 -1.54 14.24
N ASN A 209 17.76 -0.34 14.72
CA ASN A 209 16.48 -0.05 15.39
C ASN A 209 15.27 -0.09 14.46
N LEU A 210 15.45 0.18 13.16
CA LEU A 210 14.33 0.23 12.22
C LEU A 210 14.01 -1.13 11.59
N PHE A 211 15.03 -1.96 11.34
CA PHE A 211 14.87 -3.22 10.62
C PHE A 211 15.02 -4.46 11.49
N TYR A 212 15.96 -4.47 12.43
CA TYR A 212 16.35 -5.66 13.20
C TYR A 212 15.72 -5.75 14.59
N THR A 213 15.10 -4.67 15.08
CA THR A 213 14.38 -4.65 16.37
C THR A 213 12.87 -4.51 16.19
N THR A 214 12.14 -4.77 17.28
CA THR A 214 10.68 -4.67 17.36
C THR A 214 10.16 -3.25 17.59
N GLU A 215 11.02 -2.25 17.52
CA GLU A 215 10.62 -0.83 17.59
C GLU A 215 10.40 -0.22 16.21
N GLY A 216 10.83 -0.94 15.16
CA GLY A 216 10.71 -0.52 13.77
C GLY A 216 9.63 -1.27 13.00
N ILE A 217 10.00 -1.73 11.80
CA ILE A 217 9.08 -2.33 10.83
C ILE A 217 8.40 -3.59 11.36
N ILE A 218 9.11 -4.40 12.15
CA ILE A 218 8.61 -5.66 12.74
C ILE A 218 8.00 -5.45 14.14
N GLY A 219 7.47 -4.26 14.40
CA GLY A 219 7.02 -3.87 15.73
C GLY A 219 5.64 -4.36 16.15
N ILE A 220 5.05 -3.63 17.10
CA ILE A 220 3.75 -3.94 17.70
C ILE A 220 2.62 -3.98 16.66
N PRO A 221 2.53 -3.07 15.66
CA PRO A 221 1.50 -3.16 14.63
C PRO A 221 1.55 -4.49 13.86
N THR A 222 2.76 -4.93 13.51
CA THR A 222 2.98 -6.22 12.83
C THR A 222 2.53 -7.40 13.68
N ARG A 223 2.78 -7.36 14.99
CA ARG A 223 2.27 -8.36 15.92
C ARG A 223 0.74 -8.40 15.95
N ALA A 224 0.09 -7.24 15.97
CA ALA A 224 -1.36 -7.17 15.97
C ALA A 224 -1.95 -7.67 14.64
N CYS A 225 -1.30 -7.35 13.51
CA CYS A 225 -1.68 -7.86 12.19
C CYS A 225 -1.61 -9.39 12.13
N LEU A 226 -0.49 -9.98 12.58
CA LEU A 226 -0.27 -11.42 12.52
C LEU A 226 -1.26 -12.20 13.40
N ASN A 227 -1.48 -11.76 14.64
CA ASN A 227 -2.26 -12.53 15.61
C ASN A 227 -3.78 -12.29 15.53
N TYR A 228 -4.21 -11.10 15.08
CA TYR A 228 -5.63 -10.73 15.11
C TYR A 228 -6.22 -10.52 13.71
N ILE A 229 -5.58 -9.69 12.88
CA ILE A 229 -6.15 -9.33 11.57
C ILE A 229 -6.14 -10.51 10.60
N VAL A 230 -5.03 -11.24 10.51
CA VAL A 230 -4.92 -12.42 9.66
C VAL A 230 -5.96 -13.47 10.02
N LEU A 231 -6.15 -13.72 11.32
CA LEU A 231 -7.14 -14.67 11.81
C LEU A 231 -8.56 -14.31 11.34
N PHE A 232 -8.90 -13.02 11.45
CA PHE A 232 -10.19 -12.50 11.02
C PHE A 232 -10.38 -12.53 9.50
N VAL A 233 -9.32 -12.36 8.70
CA VAL A 233 -9.43 -12.40 7.24
C VAL A 233 -9.55 -13.83 6.71
N ILE A 234 -9.05 -14.83 7.44
CA ILE A 234 -9.08 -16.24 7.03
C ILE A 234 -10.39 -16.93 7.42
N PHE A 235 -11.03 -16.52 8.53
CA PHE A 235 -12.31 -17.05 9.00
C PHE A 235 -13.51 -16.25 8.47
#